data_AF-A0A7X5SZC7-F1
#
_entry.id   AF-A0A7X5SZC7-F1
#
_cell.length_a   1.000
_cell.length_b   1.000
_cell.length_c   1.000
_cell.angle_alpha   90.00
_cell.angle_beta   90.00
_cell.angle_gamma   90.00
#
_symmetry.space_group_name_H-M   'P 1'
#
loop_
_entity.id
_entity.type
_entity.pdbx_description
1 polymer ?
#
loop_
_entity_poly.entity_id
_entity_poly.type
_entity_poly.pdbx_seq_one_letter_code
_entity_poly.pdbx_strand_id
1 'polypeptide(L)'
;MQNKEIIEKIKKLYNKGLTQKQVGEKLNINQSKVSYLMKKYNIKPRNSVWSQEEEEYLQRRYGKTTLKRIAKKLGRSENAIEIKASRLGLSSALEATGELTAAEIAKVFKIDAHVVVDKWIKNKALKAQYKAVRCKRKFWRIKTEDFWKWAKDNKEIINFSKLERNILGKEPSWVDLERKKDFKEKPKRQHQFWNELEDRRLKNMWKSNLSLKEIAERLNRSCSSIRHRSKRLGLVPTRKVNIPWKKEEIETLINMKEKGALDREIAWELGRSTGNISWKRKELIKQGKLNWQYRREA
;
A
#
# COMPACT_ATOMS: atom_id res chain seq x y z
N MET A 1 41.43 -38.49 40.54
CA MET A 1 41.66 -38.76 39.10
C MET A 1 40.38 -39.10 38.33
N GLN A 2 39.44 -39.91 38.84
CA GLN A 2 38.22 -40.35 38.12
C GLN A 2 37.36 -39.23 37.49
N ASN A 3 37.15 -38.09 38.17
CA ASN A 3 36.27 -37.04 37.64
C ASN A 3 36.81 -36.34 36.37
N LYS A 4 38.14 -36.17 36.22
CA LYS A 4 38.73 -35.55 35.02
C LYS A 4 38.54 -36.42 33.78
N GLU A 5 38.67 -37.73 33.93
CA GLU A 5 38.50 -38.68 32.83
C GLU A 5 37.04 -38.82 32.40
N ILE A 6 36.11 -38.81 33.37
CA ILE A 6 34.67 -38.80 33.11
C ILE A 6 34.27 -37.53 32.36
N ILE A 7 34.81 -36.37 32.71
CA ILE A 7 34.55 -35.10 32.02
C ILE A 7 35.00 -35.16 30.55
N GLU A 8 36.18 -35.71 30.29
CA GLU A 8 36.69 -35.80 28.93
C GLU A 8 35.85 -36.76 28.05
N LYS A 9 35.36 -37.85 28.65
CA LYS A 9 34.36 -38.74 28.03
C LYS A 9 33.03 -38.02 27.79
N ILE A 10 32.54 -37.22 28.75
CA ILE A 10 31.33 -36.40 28.59
C ILE A 10 31.51 -35.41 27.42
N LYS A 11 32.61 -34.65 27.35
CA LYS A 11 32.90 -33.72 26.25
C LYS A 11 32.91 -34.43 24.89
N LYS A 12 33.59 -35.58 24.80
CA LYS A 12 33.69 -36.37 23.56
C LYS A 12 32.32 -36.88 23.09
N LEU A 13 31.49 -37.37 24.01
CA LEU A 13 30.14 -37.85 23.69
C LEU A 13 29.20 -36.69 23.31
N TYR A 14 29.37 -35.52 23.91
CA TYR A 14 28.64 -34.31 23.53
C TYR A 14 29.04 -33.75 22.16
N ASN A 15 30.33 -33.78 21.82
CA ASN A 15 30.80 -33.43 20.49
C ASN A 15 30.22 -34.36 19.42
N LYS A 16 29.97 -35.63 19.78
CA LYS A 16 29.24 -36.61 18.94
C LYS A 16 27.72 -36.39 18.89
N GLY A 17 27.18 -35.39 19.57
CA GLY A 17 25.77 -35.00 19.50
C GLY A 17 24.81 -35.76 20.43
N LEU A 18 25.33 -36.47 21.45
CA LEU A 18 24.48 -37.19 22.40
C LEU A 18 23.86 -36.24 23.44
N THR A 19 22.64 -36.56 23.87
CA THR A 19 21.91 -35.85 24.93
C THR A 19 22.40 -36.21 26.34
N GLN A 20 22.07 -35.42 27.38
CA GLN A 20 22.42 -35.72 28.78
C GLN A 20 22.01 -37.14 29.20
N LYS A 21 20.82 -37.57 28.74
CA LYS A 21 20.27 -38.90 29.02
C LYS A 21 21.12 -40.00 28.38
N GLN A 22 21.39 -39.88 27.08
CA GLN A 22 22.21 -40.85 26.33
C GLN A 22 23.67 -40.91 26.82
N VAL A 23 24.21 -39.76 27.25
CA VAL A 23 25.55 -39.71 27.87
C VAL A 23 25.54 -40.42 29.22
N GLY A 24 24.48 -40.24 30.00
CA GLY A 24 24.28 -40.95 31.26
C GLY A 24 24.21 -42.47 31.07
N GLU A 25 23.40 -42.92 30.11
CA GLU A 25 23.27 -44.34 29.75
C GLU A 25 24.62 -44.93 29.31
N LYS A 26 25.37 -44.24 28.44
CA LYS A 26 26.68 -44.74 27.96
C LYS A 26 27.79 -44.77 29.00
N LEU A 27 27.73 -43.85 29.97
CA LEU A 27 28.74 -43.76 31.04
C LEU A 27 28.27 -44.45 32.32
N ASN A 28 27.12 -45.12 32.28
CA ASN A 28 26.45 -45.74 33.43
C ASN A 28 26.35 -44.80 34.64
N ILE A 29 26.00 -43.54 34.39
CA ILE A 29 25.81 -42.50 35.41
C ILE A 29 24.45 -41.83 35.24
N ASN A 30 23.84 -41.46 36.36
CA ASN A 30 22.54 -40.78 36.32
C ASN A 30 22.62 -39.45 35.53
N GLN A 31 21.62 -39.16 34.71
CA GLN A 31 21.49 -37.90 33.97
C GLN A 31 21.71 -36.67 34.87
N SER A 32 21.18 -36.69 36.10
CA SER A 32 21.35 -35.60 37.07
C SER A 32 22.82 -35.38 37.45
N LYS A 33 23.62 -36.45 37.50
CA LYS A 33 25.06 -36.38 37.74
C LYS A 33 25.80 -35.80 36.53
N VAL A 34 25.40 -36.16 35.31
CA VAL A 34 25.92 -35.54 34.07
C VAL A 34 25.67 -34.04 34.08
N SER A 35 24.44 -33.62 34.40
CA SER A 35 24.06 -32.20 34.50
C SER A 35 24.88 -31.45 35.55
N TYR A 36 25.07 -32.04 36.74
CA TYR A 36 25.92 -31.47 37.79
C TYR A 36 27.37 -31.30 37.33
N LEU A 37 27.97 -32.34 36.71
CA LEU A 37 29.34 -32.28 36.20
C LEU A 37 29.48 -31.22 35.10
N MET A 38 28.50 -31.11 34.20
CA MET A 38 28.50 -30.07 33.18
C MET A 38 28.47 -28.67 33.78
N LYS A 39 27.62 -28.42 34.79
CA LYS A 39 27.57 -27.12 35.48
C LYS A 39 28.87 -26.83 36.23
N LYS A 40 29.37 -27.80 37.01
CA LYS A 40 30.57 -27.64 37.84
C LYS A 40 31.83 -27.32 37.02
N TYR A 41 31.94 -27.89 35.82
CA TYR A 41 33.09 -27.72 34.94
C TYR A 41 32.81 -26.81 33.74
N ASN A 42 31.74 -26.02 33.81
CA ASN A 42 31.34 -25.03 32.80
C ASN A 42 31.26 -25.58 31.36
N ILE A 43 30.86 -26.85 31.21
CA ILE A 43 30.70 -27.52 29.91
C ILE A 43 29.40 -27.05 29.30
N LYS A 44 29.51 -26.17 28.30
CA LYS A 44 28.35 -25.63 27.59
C LYS A 44 27.70 -26.72 26.72
N PRO A 45 26.36 -26.86 26.76
CA PRO A 45 25.68 -27.82 25.90
C PRO A 45 25.81 -27.40 24.42
N ARG A 46 25.83 -28.39 23.51
CA ARG A 46 25.87 -28.17 22.06
C ARG A 46 24.81 -27.18 21.57
N ASN A 47 23.63 -27.17 22.18
CA ASN A 47 22.54 -26.23 21.84
C ASN A 47 22.91 -24.75 22.08
N SER A 48 23.95 -24.44 22.86
CA SER A 48 24.41 -23.07 23.09
C SER A 48 25.56 -22.63 22.18
N VAL A 49 26.31 -23.57 21.58
CA VAL A 49 27.48 -23.28 20.74
C VAL A 49 27.06 -23.35 19.28
N TRP A 50 27.25 -22.26 18.54
CA TRP A 50 27.01 -22.18 17.10
C TRP A 50 28.35 -22.33 16.37
N SER A 51 28.43 -23.22 15.38
CA SER A 51 29.59 -23.28 14.48
C SER A 51 29.49 -22.21 13.40
N GLN A 52 30.63 -21.83 12.83
CA GLN A 52 30.68 -20.87 11.72
C GLN A 52 29.85 -21.36 10.52
N GLU A 53 29.92 -22.65 10.18
CA GLU A 53 29.11 -23.25 9.12
C GLU A 53 27.59 -23.13 9.38
N GLU A 54 27.15 -23.31 10.63
CA GLU A 54 25.75 -23.17 11.01
C GLU A 54 25.30 -21.71 10.94
N GLU A 55 26.17 -20.77 11.31
CA GLU A 55 25.90 -19.33 11.18
C GLU A 55 25.83 -18.90 9.72
N GLU A 56 26.77 -19.33 8.88
CA GLU A 56 26.76 -19.08 7.44
C GLU A 56 25.54 -19.69 6.76
N TYR A 57 25.18 -20.93 7.11
CA TYR A 57 23.97 -21.57 6.62
C TYR A 57 22.73 -20.79 7.06
N LEU A 58 22.68 -20.37 8.33
CA LEU A 58 21.59 -19.56 8.85
C LEU A 58 21.48 -18.26 8.06
N GLN A 59 22.55 -17.45 7.95
CA GLN A 59 22.56 -16.19 7.20
C GLN A 59 22.12 -16.36 5.74
N ARG A 60 22.61 -17.41 5.05
CA ARG A 60 22.28 -17.67 3.64
C ARG A 60 20.82 -18.08 3.41
N ARG A 61 20.23 -18.78 4.38
CA ARG A 61 18.91 -19.43 4.24
C ARG A 61 17.80 -18.74 5.01
N TYR A 62 18.13 -17.89 5.97
CA TYR A 62 17.19 -17.05 6.70
C TYR A 62 16.43 -16.16 5.71
N GLY A 63 15.11 -16.11 5.82
CA GLY A 63 14.24 -15.40 4.87
C GLY A 63 13.91 -16.15 3.58
N LYS A 64 14.76 -17.05 3.10
CA LYS A 64 14.51 -17.86 1.89
C LYS A 64 13.78 -19.18 2.17
N THR A 65 13.94 -19.70 3.38
CA THR A 65 13.32 -20.95 3.81
C THR A 65 12.65 -20.80 5.16
N THR A 66 11.69 -21.69 5.44
CA THR A 66 10.96 -21.65 6.70
C THR A 66 11.85 -21.97 7.89
N LEU A 67 11.62 -21.30 9.04
CA LEU A 67 12.34 -21.59 10.28
C LEU A 67 12.30 -23.08 10.63
N LYS A 68 11.14 -23.72 10.45
CA LYS A 68 10.98 -25.18 10.61
C LYS A 68 11.96 -26.00 9.77
N ARG A 69 12.20 -25.61 8.51
CA ARG A 69 13.12 -26.32 7.61
C ARG A 69 14.58 -26.08 8.00
N ILE A 70 14.91 -24.85 8.40
CA ILE A 70 16.23 -24.49 8.92
C ILE A 70 16.53 -25.26 10.21
N ALA A 71 15.58 -25.24 11.16
CA ALA A 71 15.60 -25.99 12.42
C ALA A 71 15.84 -27.48 12.18
N LYS A 72 15.09 -28.10 11.26
CA LYS A 72 15.27 -29.52 10.88
C LYS A 72 16.66 -29.79 10.30
N LYS A 73 17.19 -28.89 9.46
CA LYS A 73 18.52 -29.08 8.83
C LYS A 73 19.67 -28.90 9.82
N LEU A 74 19.55 -27.94 10.74
CA LEU A 74 20.57 -27.64 11.76
C LEU A 74 20.42 -28.49 13.03
N GLY A 75 19.39 -29.33 13.13
CA GLY A 75 19.13 -30.12 14.33
C GLY A 75 18.83 -29.27 15.57
N ARG A 76 18.27 -28.08 15.39
CA ARG A 76 17.96 -27.10 16.46
C ARG A 76 16.47 -26.83 16.55
N SER A 77 16.02 -26.30 17.69
CA SER A 77 14.63 -25.83 17.84
C SER A 77 14.42 -24.52 17.06
N GLU A 78 13.18 -24.28 16.61
CA GLU A 78 12.83 -23.03 15.90
C GLU A 78 13.15 -21.79 16.75
N ASN A 79 12.92 -21.86 18.07
CA ASN A 79 13.27 -20.80 19.02
C ASN A 79 14.79 -20.51 19.09
N ALA A 80 15.62 -21.55 19.05
CA ALA A 80 17.08 -21.37 19.04
C ALA A 80 17.56 -20.68 17.75
N ILE A 81 16.96 -21.03 16.61
CA ILE A 81 17.21 -20.36 15.33
C ILE A 81 16.82 -18.87 15.41
N GLU A 82 15.66 -18.58 15.99
CA GLU A 82 15.14 -17.22 16.14
C GLU A 82 16.01 -16.34 17.04
N ILE A 83 16.39 -16.85 18.22
CA ILE A 83 17.29 -16.14 19.14
C ILE A 83 18.63 -15.85 18.47
N LYS A 84 19.21 -16.84 17.77
CA LYS A 84 20.49 -16.63 17.09
C LYS A 84 20.36 -15.64 15.94
N ALA A 85 19.32 -15.75 15.12
CA ALA A 85 19.08 -14.83 14.02
C ALA A 85 18.94 -13.39 14.52
N SER A 86 18.19 -13.18 15.61
CA SER A 86 18.09 -11.87 16.27
C SER A 86 19.46 -11.34 16.71
N ARG A 87 20.28 -12.18 17.35
CA ARG A 87 21.66 -11.82 17.78
C ARG A 87 22.62 -11.55 16.62
N LEU A 88 22.39 -12.16 15.46
CA LEU A 88 23.15 -11.90 14.23
C LEU A 88 22.63 -10.67 13.46
N GLY A 89 21.67 -9.92 14.02
CA GLY A 89 21.06 -8.78 13.33
C GLY A 89 20.14 -9.19 12.17
N LEU A 90 19.81 -10.48 12.02
CA LEU A 90 18.87 -10.99 11.04
C LEU A 90 17.41 -10.76 11.51
N SER A 91 17.11 -9.59 12.09
CA SER A 91 15.80 -9.24 12.65
C SER A 91 14.72 -9.14 11.58
N SER A 92 15.14 -8.83 10.36
CA SER A 92 14.33 -8.71 9.17
C SER A 92 14.76 -9.79 8.18
N ALA A 93 14.00 -10.88 8.11
CA ALA A 93 14.06 -11.86 7.01
C ALA A 93 13.92 -11.24 5.60
N LEU A 94 13.64 -9.94 5.54
CA LEU A 94 13.33 -9.10 4.41
C LEU A 94 14.56 -8.42 3.80
N GLU A 95 15.47 -7.90 4.62
CA GLU A 95 16.72 -7.29 4.13
C GLU A 95 17.60 -8.31 3.40
N ALA A 96 17.62 -9.56 3.87
CA ALA A 96 18.40 -10.64 3.28
C ALA A 96 17.88 -11.16 1.93
N THR A 97 16.64 -10.80 1.52
CA THR A 97 15.99 -11.37 0.32
C THR A 97 15.65 -10.35 -0.76
N GLY A 98 15.63 -9.06 -0.46
CA GLY A 98 15.19 -8.01 -1.40
C GLY A 98 13.69 -8.06 -1.71
N GLU A 99 12.92 -8.82 -0.93
CA GLU A 99 11.48 -9.01 -1.09
C GLU A 99 10.70 -8.28 0.00
N LEU A 100 9.79 -7.40 -0.40
CA LEU A 100 8.92 -6.61 0.45
C LEU A 100 7.55 -7.29 0.60
N THR A 101 6.91 -7.16 1.76
CA THR A 101 5.49 -7.50 1.91
C THR A 101 4.59 -6.38 1.37
N ALA A 102 3.36 -6.74 1.02
CA ALA A 102 2.35 -5.76 0.66
C ALA A 102 2.11 -4.72 1.78
N ALA A 103 2.22 -5.13 3.06
CA ALA A 103 2.05 -4.24 4.20
C ALA A 103 3.20 -3.23 4.35
N GLU A 104 4.44 -3.64 4.07
CA GLU A 104 5.60 -2.73 4.11
C GLU A 104 5.54 -1.71 2.98
N ILE A 105 5.21 -2.17 1.77
CA ILE A 105 4.98 -1.26 0.64
C ILE A 105 3.86 -0.26 1.00
N ALA A 106 2.76 -0.76 1.56
CA ALA A 106 1.65 0.12 1.97
C ALA A 106 2.09 1.16 3.02
N LYS A 107 2.89 0.75 4.00
CA LYS A 107 3.46 1.65 5.02
C LYS A 107 4.34 2.75 4.39
N VAL A 108 5.20 2.37 3.45
CA VAL A 108 6.10 3.29 2.73
C VAL A 108 5.30 4.33 1.94
N PHE A 109 4.27 3.91 1.22
CA PHE A 109 3.43 4.82 0.43
C PHE A 109 2.31 5.52 1.26
N LYS A 110 2.21 5.21 2.55
CA LYS A 110 1.16 5.71 3.46
C LYS A 110 -0.25 5.46 2.89
N ILE A 111 -0.47 4.23 2.42
CA ILE A 111 -1.74 3.72 1.88
C ILE A 111 -2.19 2.47 2.63
N ASP A 112 -3.42 2.03 2.38
CA ASP A 112 -3.95 0.79 2.92
C ASP A 112 -3.33 -0.44 2.23
N ALA A 113 -3.04 -1.51 2.98
CA ALA A 113 -2.47 -2.74 2.45
C ALA A 113 -3.39 -3.45 1.44
N HIS A 114 -4.71 -3.31 1.57
CA HIS A 114 -5.68 -3.81 0.59
C HIS A 114 -5.54 -3.14 -0.77
N VAL A 115 -5.08 -1.88 -0.83
CA VAL A 115 -4.80 -1.23 -2.12
C VAL A 115 -3.66 -1.95 -2.85
N VAL A 116 -2.60 -2.31 -2.14
CA VAL A 116 -1.48 -3.04 -2.72
C VAL A 116 -1.94 -4.44 -3.18
N VAL A 117 -2.70 -5.15 -2.34
CA VAL A 117 -3.14 -6.51 -2.68
C VAL A 117 -4.18 -6.51 -3.80
N ASP A 118 -5.27 -5.79 -3.65
CA ASP A 118 -6.41 -5.89 -4.57
C ASP A 118 -6.18 -5.06 -5.83
N LYS A 119 -5.67 -3.83 -5.70
CA LYS A 119 -5.47 -2.98 -6.89
C LYS A 119 -4.15 -3.26 -7.59
N TRP A 120 -3.04 -3.38 -6.88
CA TRP A 120 -1.73 -3.52 -7.54
C TRP A 120 -1.46 -4.95 -7.97
N ILE A 121 -1.56 -5.92 -7.05
CA ILE A 121 -1.27 -7.33 -7.35
C ILE A 121 -2.37 -7.95 -8.22
N LYS A 122 -3.63 -7.92 -7.78
CA LYS A 122 -4.72 -8.62 -8.49
C LYS A 122 -5.15 -7.90 -9.77
N ASN A 123 -5.50 -6.61 -9.68
CA ASN A 123 -6.10 -5.90 -10.83
C ASN A 123 -5.08 -5.39 -11.85
N LYS A 124 -3.88 -5.02 -11.41
CA LYS A 124 -2.82 -4.44 -12.24
C LYS A 124 -1.62 -5.37 -12.43
N ALA A 125 -1.77 -6.64 -12.06
CA ALA A 125 -0.80 -7.72 -12.29
C ALA A 125 0.63 -7.44 -11.77
N LEU A 126 0.77 -6.72 -10.64
CA LEU A 126 2.07 -6.60 -9.98
C LEU A 126 2.58 -8.00 -9.57
N LYS A 127 3.75 -8.37 -10.08
CA LYS A 127 4.35 -9.68 -9.83
C LYS A 127 4.68 -9.86 -8.36
N ALA A 128 4.03 -10.84 -7.74
CA ALA A 128 4.18 -11.17 -6.32
C ALA A 128 4.07 -12.67 -6.08
N GLN A 129 4.74 -13.17 -5.05
CA GLN A 129 4.67 -14.56 -4.61
C GLN A 129 3.92 -14.67 -3.28
N TYR A 130 2.95 -15.59 -3.17
CA TYR A 130 2.21 -15.81 -1.93
C TYR A 130 2.84 -16.96 -1.13
N LYS A 131 3.74 -16.64 -0.19
CA LYS A 131 4.55 -17.64 0.53
C LYS A 131 4.72 -17.35 2.02
N ALA A 132 4.94 -18.40 2.79
CA ALA A 132 5.24 -18.36 4.21
C ALA A 132 6.77 -18.44 4.43
N VAL A 133 7.29 -17.60 5.32
CA VAL A 133 8.75 -17.53 5.62
C VAL A 133 9.01 -17.81 7.09
N ARG A 134 8.43 -17.06 8.02
CA ARG A 134 8.66 -17.27 9.46
C ARG A 134 7.65 -18.21 10.10
N CYS A 135 6.37 -18.03 9.79
CA CYS A 135 5.25 -18.71 10.43
C CYS A 135 4.38 -19.48 9.43
N LYS A 136 3.37 -20.22 9.90
CA LYS A 136 2.41 -20.93 9.03
C LYS A 136 1.61 -19.97 8.12
N ARG A 137 1.47 -18.70 8.52
CA ARG A 137 0.72 -17.69 7.77
C ARG A 137 1.52 -17.24 6.54
N LYS A 138 0.86 -17.26 5.38
CA LYS A 138 1.42 -16.82 4.09
C LYS A 138 1.21 -15.31 3.93
N PHE A 139 2.15 -14.67 3.25
CA PHE A 139 2.07 -13.25 2.90
C PHE A 139 2.47 -13.06 1.44
N TRP A 140 1.94 -12.01 0.80
CA TRP A 140 2.42 -11.56 -0.50
C TRP A 140 3.84 -11.00 -0.37
N ARG A 141 4.73 -11.46 -1.25
CA ARG A 141 6.14 -11.06 -1.33
C ARG A 141 6.42 -10.49 -2.72
N ILE A 142 6.92 -9.28 -2.76
CA ILE A 142 7.16 -8.50 -3.98
C ILE A 142 8.64 -8.20 -4.03
N LYS A 143 9.31 -8.57 -5.12
CA LYS A 143 10.71 -8.19 -5.32
C LYS A 143 10.80 -6.71 -5.63
N THR A 144 11.80 -6.05 -5.07
CA THR A 144 12.03 -4.63 -5.28
C THR A 144 12.21 -4.29 -6.76
N GLU A 145 12.91 -5.14 -7.53
CA GLU A 145 13.12 -4.94 -8.95
C GLU A 145 11.83 -5.10 -9.77
N ASP A 146 11.01 -6.09 -9.41
CA ASP A 146 9.71 -6.32 -10.06
C ASP A 146 8.74 -5.17 -9.76
N PHE A 147 8.78 -4.61 -8.54
CA PHE A 147 8.03 -3.42 -8.17
C PHE A 147 8.43 -2.22 -9.04
N TRP A 148 9.73 -1.93 -9.18
CA TRP A 148 10.17 -0.78 -9.97
C TRP A 148 9.83 -0.88 -11.46
N LYS A 149 9.91 -2.08 -12.04
CA LYS A 149 9.47 -2.33 -13.42
C LYS A 149 7.98 -2.03 -13.58
N TRP A 150 7.16 -2.59 -12.70
CA TRP A 150 5.71 -2.37 -12.71
C TRP A 150 5.33 -0.91 -12.46
N ALA A 151 6.00 -0.24 -11.52
CA ALA A 151 5.74 1.15 -11.15
C ALA A 151 6.04 2.13 -12.30
N LYS A 152 6.98 1.80 -13.18
CA LYS A 152 7.31 2.59 -14.36
C LYS A 152 6.13 2.70 -15.34
N ASP A 153 5.34 1.64 -15.44
CA ASP A 153 4.19 1.56 -16.36
C ASP A 153 2.86 1.98 -15.70
N ASN A 154 2.84 2.14 -14.37
CA ASN A 154 1.65 2.45 -13.57
C ASN A 154 1.83 3.72 -12.72
N LYS A 155 2.52 4.72 -13.27
CA LYS A 155 2.89 5.95 -12.57
C LYS A 155 1.69 6.77 -12.11
N GLU A 156 0.58 6.70 -12.84
CA GLU A 156 -0.65 7.44 -12.54
C GLU A 156 -1.30 6.99 -11.22
N ILE A 157 -1.07 5.75 -10.81
CA ILE A 157 -1.70 5.13 -9.63
C ILE A 157 -0.89 5.42 -8.37
N ILE A 158 0.42 5.57 -8.50
CA ILE A 158 1.35 5.69 -7.37
C ILE A 158 1.58 7.16 -7.09
N ASN A 159 1.64 7.57 -5.82
CA ASN A 159 2.05 8.91 -5.43
C ASN A 159 3.51 8.90 -4.93
N PHE A 160 4.44 9.23 -5.81
CA PHE A 160 5.88 9.24 -5.51
C PHE A 160 6.31 10.43 -4.65
N SER A 161 5.51 11.50 -4.56
CA SER A 161 5.82 12.63 -3.68
C SER A 161 5.86 12.27 -2.20
N LYS A 162 5.17 11.18 -1.81
CA LYS A 162 5.13 10.68 -0.43
C LYS A 162 6.26 9.69 -0.13
N LEU A 163 7.02 9.28 -1.13
CA LEU A 163 8.05 8.25 -1.02
C LEU A 163 9.39 8.86 -0.55
N GLU A 164 9.84 8.43 0.63
CA GLU A 164 11.18 8.77 1.15
C GLU A 164 12.28 8.19 0.26
N ARG A 165 13.36 8.94 0.10
CA ARG A 165 14.45 8.55 -0.80
C ARG A 165 15.15 7.28 -0.30
N ASN A 166 15.38 6.35 -1.21
CA ASN A 166 16.12 5.10 -1.01
C ASN A 166 15.53 4.16 0.05
N ILE A 167 14.29 4.38 0.49
CA ILE A 167 13.63 3.53 1.49
C ILE A 167 13.38 2.10 0.98
N LEU A 168 13.25 1.94 -0.34
CA LEU A 168 13.13 0.65 -1.01
C LEU A 168 14.45 0.21 -1.67
N GLY A 169 15.60 0.70 -1.19
CA GLY A 169 16.91 0.47 -1.82
C GLY A 169 17.19 1.45 -2.95
N LYS A 170 18.08 1.06 -3.89
CA LYS A 170 18.54 1.94 -4.97
C LYS A 170 17.38 2.32 -5.91
N GLU A 171 17.06 3.60 -5.96
CA GLU A 171 16.00 4.12 -6.83
C GLU A 171 16.44 4.21 -8.31
N PRO A 172 15.53 3.89 -9.26
CA PRO A 172 15.73 4.24 -10.66
C PRO A 172 15.75 5.76 -10.89
N SER A 173 16.54 6.23 -11.86
CA SER A 173 16.70 7.67 -12.16
C SER A 173 15.39 8.39 -12.50
N TRP A 174 14.40 7.69 -13.07
CA TRP A 174 13.11 8.28 -13.43
C TRP A 174 12.25 8.65 -12.21
N VAL A 175 12.50 8.05 -11.04
CA VAL A 175 11.68 8.26 -9.84
C VAL A 175 11.80 9.70 -9.34
N ASP A 176 12.99 10.30 -9.42
CA ASP A 176 13.18 11.69 -9.00
C ASP A 176 12.43 12.69 -9.89
N LEU A 177 12.28 12.39 -11.18
CA LEU A 177 11.49 13.20 -12.10
C LEU A 177 10.00 13.11 -11.76
N GLU A 178 9.48 11.89 -11.57
CA GLU A 178 8.07 11.67 -11.21
C GLU A 178 7.75 12.24 -9.81
N ARG A 179 8.67 12.14 -8.86
CA ARG A 179 8.53 12.74 -7.52
C ARG A 179 8.33 14.25 -7.60
N LYS A 180 9.12 14.95 -8.44
CA LYS A 180 8.99 16.39 -8.67
C LYS A 180 7.67 16.74 -9.36
N LYS A 181 7.23 15.92 -10.32
CA LYS A 181 5.94 16.08 -11.01
C LYS A 181 4.76 15.91 -10.06
N ASP A 182 4.74 14.80 -9.32
CA ASP A 182 3.69 14.49 -8.35
C ASP A 182 3.58 15.55 -7.25
N PHE A 183 4.70 16.11 -6.80
CA PHE A 183 4.70 17.18 -5.80
C PHE A 183 3.98 18.45 -6.28
N LYS A 184 4.00 18.72 -7.59
CA LYS A 184 3.31 19.85 -8.21
C LYS A 184 1.84 19.53 -8.51
N GLU A 185 1.58 18.37 -9.09
CA GLU A 185 0.26 18.02 -9.63
C GLU A 185 -0.71 17.43 -8.59
N LYS A 186 -0.21 16.70 -7.59
CA LYS A 186 -1.07 16.04 -6.60
C LYS A 186 -1.34 16.99 -5.44
N PRO A 187 -2.62 17.24 -5.08
CA PRO A 187 -2.95 18.18 -4.00
C PRO A 187 -2.36 17.68 -2.68
N LYS A 188 -1.68 18.58 -1.96
CA LYS A 188 -0.93 18.25 -0.73
C LYS A 188 -1.84 17.81 0.43
N ARG A 189 -3.12 18.20 0.40
CA ARG A 189 -4.11 17.95 1.47
C ARG A 189 -5.23 16.99 1.05
N GLN A 190 -4.89 15.79 0.61
CA GLN A 190 -5.87 14.72 0.41
C GLN A 190 -6.30 14.14 1.77
N HIS A 191 -7.61 14.01 2.00
CA HIS A 191 -8.21 13.43 3.21
C HIS A 191 -7.91 14.17 4.54
N GLN A 192 -7.43 15.41 4.50
CA GLN A 192 -7.32 16.23 5.71
C GLN A 192 -8.69 16.76 6.14
N PHE A 193 -8.94 16.78 7.44
CA PHE A 193 -10.12 17.44 7.99
C PHE A 193 -10.09 18.95 7.71
N TRP A 194 -11.27 19.56 7.70
CA TRP A 194 -11.41 21.01 7.62
C TRP A 194 -11.21 21.60 9.00
N ASN A 195 -10.43 22.67 9.11
CA ASN A 195 -10.30 23.43 10.36
C ASN A 195 -11.06 24.76 10.28
N GLU A 196 -11.23 25.40 11.44
CA GLU A 196 -11.99 26.66 11.56
C GLU A 196 -11.42 27.81 10.72
N LEU A 197 -10.09 27.90 10.60
CA LEU A 197 -9.42 28.92 9.78
C LEU A 197 -9.72 28.70 8.29
N GLU A 198 -9.70 27.45 7.84
CA GLU A 198 -10.05 27.07 6.47
C GLU A 198 -11.53 27.34 6.18
N ASP A 199 -12.43 27.02 7.12
CA ASP A 199 -13.84 27.35 6.98
C ASP A 199 -14.06 28.86 6.88
N ARG A 200 -13.35 29.65 7.69
CA ARG A 200 -13.40 31.12 7.62
C ARG A 200 -12.90 31.63 6.26
N ARG A 201 -11.77 31.09 5.77
CA ARG A 201 -11.24 31.42 4.43
C ARG A 201 -12.22 31.04 3.33
N LEU A 202 -12.81 29.85 3.40
CA LEU A 202 -13.83 29.38 2.46
C LEU A 202 -15.05 30.32 2.48
N LYS A 203 -15.58 30.66 3.65
CA LYS A 203 -16.70 31.60 3.80
C LYS A 203 -16.40 32.96 3.17
N ASN A 204 -15.20 33.50 3.39
CA ASN A 204 -14.79 34.78 2.81
C ASN A 204 -14.64 34.72 1.30
N MET A 205 -13.99 33.67 0.78
CA MET A 205 -13.83 33.46 -0.67
C MET A 205 -15.18 33.21 -1.35
N TRP A 206 -16.13 32.57 -0.66
CA TRP A 206 -17.49 32.30 -1.15
C TRP A 206 -18.35 33.56 -1.28
N LYS A 207 -18.05 34.62 -0.52
CA LYS A 207 -18.66 35.95 -0.70
C LYS A 207 -18.10 36.69 -1.91
N SER A 208 -16.90 36.31 -2.36
CA SER A 208 -16.28 36.88 -3.56
C SER A 208 -16.83 36.17 -4.80
N ASN A 209 -16.84 36.83 -5.96
CA ASN A 209 -17.35 36.26 -7.22
C ASN A 209 -16.37 35.25 -7.86
N LEU A 210 -15.71 34.44 -7.03
CA LEU A 210 -14.71 33.46 -7.46
C LEU A 210 -15.38 32.17 -7.87
N SER A 211 -14.88 31.57 -8.94
CA SER A 211 -15.29 30.24 -9.37
C SER A 211 -14.86 29.17 -8.37
N LEU A 212 -15.58 28.05 -8.35
CA LEU A 212 -15.22 26.88 -7.54
C LEU A 212 -13.78 26.39 -7.81
N LYS A 213 -13.29 26.56 -9.04
CA LYS A 213 -11.95 26.16 -9.45
C LYS A 213 -10.88 27.03 -8.77
N GLU A 214 -11.07 28.35 -8.80
CA GLU A 214 -10.14 29.30 -8.18
C GLU A 214 -10.11 29.15 -6.65
N ILE A 215 -11.26 28.90 -6.02
CA ILE A 215 -11.34 28.62 -4.58
C ILE A 215 -10.57 27.33 -4.24
N ALA A 216 -10.72 26.30 -5.07
CA ALA A 216 -10.05 25.02 -4.89
C ALA A 216 -8.52 25.16 -5.00
N GLU A 217 -8.03 25.92 -5.98
CA GLU A 217 -6.60 26.22 -6.17
C GLU A 217 -6.04 27.00 -4.97
N ARG A 218 -6.72 28.06 -4.50
CA ARG A 218 -6.26 28.88 -3.37
C ARG A 218 -6.25 28.13 -2.03
N LEU A 219 -7.19 27.22 -1.82
CA LEU A 219 -7.24 26.39 -0.62
C LEU A 219 -6.42 25.10 -0.75
N ASN A 220 -5.84 24.83 -1.93
CA ASN A 220 -5.13 23.60 -2.25
C ASN A 220 -5.98 22.34 -1.93
N ARG A 221 -7.24 22.38 -2.32
CA ARG A 221 -8.26 21.31 -2.15
C ARG A 221 -8.86 20.97 -3.51
N SER A 222 -9.57 19.85 -3.61
CA SER A 222 -10.30 19.52 -4.83
C SER A 222 -11.63 20.31 -4.92
N CYS A 223 -12.10 20.59 -6.14
CA CYS A 223 -13.40 21.23 -6.37
C CYS A 223 -14.55 20.49 -5.65
N SER A 224 -14.51 19.16 -5.65
CA SER A 224 -15.50 18.32 -4.94
C SER A 224 -15.43 18.52 -3.42
N SER A 225 -14.22 18.61 -2.84
CA SER A 225 -14.05 18.86 -1.41
C SER A 225 -14.65 20.20 -1.00
N ILE A 226 -14.38 21.26 -1.78
CA ILE A 226 -14.99 22.59 -1.59
C ILE A 226 -16.51 22.48 -1.67
N ARG A 227 -17.06 21.88 -2.73
CA ARG A 227 -18.51 21.73 -2.93
C ARG A 227 -19.19 21.03 -1.74
N HIS A 228 -18.62 19.91 -1.28
CA HIS A 228 -19.16 19.18 -0.13
C HIS A 228 -19.05 19.98 1.17
N ARG A 229 -17.94 20.68 1.40
CA ARG A 229 -17.78 21.49 2.61
C ARG A 229 -18.71 22.68 2.61
N SER A 230 -18.81 23.42 1.51
CA SER A 230 -19.73 24.54 1.37
C SER A 230 -21.16 24.14 1.69
N LYS A 231 -21.63 22.98 1.20
CA LYS A 231 -22.94 22.43 1.56
C LYS A 231 -23.08 22.18 3.07
N ARG A 232 -22.07 21.61 3.73
CA ARG A 232 -22.07 21.38 5.18
C ARG A 232 -22.05 22.67 6.00
N LEU A 233 -21.39 23.71 5.48
CA LEU A 233 -21.35 25.04 6.11
C LEU A 233 -22.59 25.89 5.81
N GLY A 234 -23.59 25.35 5.09
CA GLY A 234 -24.80 26.08 4.70
C GLY A 234 -24.56 27.18 3.66
N LEU A 235 -23.43 27.15 2.95
CA LEU A 235 -23.11 28.14 1.94
C LEU A 235 -23.93 27.85 0.67
N VAL A 236 -24.91 28.71 0.42
CA VAL A 236 -25.71 28.66 -0.80
C VAL A 236 -24.85 29.09 -1.99
N PRO A 237 -24.93 28.41 -3.15
CA PRO A 237 -24.26 28.86 -4.36
C PRO A 237 -24.60 30.32 -4.63
N THR A 238 -23.58 31.15 -4.86
CA THR A 238 -23.77 32.55 -5.27
C THR A 238 -24.61 32.56 -6.55
N ARG A 239 -25.87 32.97 -6.40
CA ARG A 239 -26.92 33.15 -7.41
C ARG A 239 -26.77 32.23 -8.63
N LYS A 240 -27.59 31.17 -8.71
CA LYS A 240 -27.90 30.59 -10.04
C LYS A 240 -28.48 31.72 -10.88
N VAL A 241 -27.73 32.21 -11.87
CA VAL A 241 -28.26 33.15 -12.86
C VAL A 241 -29.29 32.37 -13.66
N ASN A 242 -30.55 32.52 -13.27
CA ASN A 242 -31.67 31.90 -13.96
C ASN A 242 -32.07 32.85 -15.08
N ILE A 243 -31.49 32.66 -16.26
CA ILE A 243 -31.88 33.40 -17.46
C ILE A 243 -33.17 32.77 -17.97
N PRO A 244 -34.33 33.47 -17.91
CA PRO A 244 -35.58 32.95 -18.43
C PRO A 244 -35.46 32.61 -19.92
N TRP A 245 -36.26 31.67 -20.39
CA TRP A 245 -36.36 31.37 -21.82
C TRP A 245 -37.29 32.38 -22.47
N LYS A 246 -36.79 33.07 -23.50
CA LYS A 246 -37.62 33.93 -24.35
C LYS A 246 -38.45 33.08 -25.32
N LYS A 247 -39.53 33.65 -25.86
CA LYS A 247 -40.42 32.93 -26.78
C LYS A 247 -39.68 32.55 -28.07
N GLU A 248 -38.87 33.48 -28.57
CA GLU A 248 -38.09 33.33 -29.80
C GLU A 248 -37.03 32.22 -29.65
N GLU A 249 -36.42 32.10 -28.47
CA GLU A 249 -35.47 31.00 -28.16
C GLU A 249 -36.16 29.63 -28.14
N ILE A 250 -37.40 29.58 -27.64
CA ILE A 250 -38.20 28.35 -27.61
C ILE A 250 -38.59 27.93 -29.03
N GLU A 251 -39.04 28.87 -29.85
CA GLU A 251 -39.38 28.62 -31.26
C GLU A 251 -38.17 28.16 -32.07
N THR A 252 -37.03 28.83 -31.88
CA THR A 252 -35.75 28.44 -32.51
C THR A 252 -35.35 27.03 -32.13
N LEU A 253 -35.45 26.67 -30.84
CA LEU A 253 -35.17 25.31 -30.37
C LEU A 253 -36.09 24.27 -31.03
N ILE A 254 -37.40 24.54 -31.09
CA ILE A 254 -38.38 23.63 -31.71
C ILE A 254 -38.06 23.43 -33.19
N ASN A 255 -37.91 24.51 -33.95
CA ASN A 255 -37.64 24.48 -35.39
C ASN A 255 -36.32 23.75 -35.71
N MET A 256 -35.24 24.07 -35.00
CA MET A 256 -33.97 23.37 -35.19
C MET A 256 -34.09 21.89 -34.85
N LYS A 257 -34.88 21.52 -33.83
CA LYS A 257 -35.06 20.12 -33.44
C LYS A 257 -35.91 19.33 -34.42
N GLU A 258 -36.95 19.93 -34.98
CA GLU A 258 -37.75 19.35 -36.07
C GLU A 258 -36.91 19.13 -37.32
N LYS A 259 -35.97 20.03 -37.62
CA LYS A 259 -34.96 19.86 -38.67
C LYS A 259 -33.87 18.84 -38.36
N GLY A 260 -33.90 18.21 -37.18
CA GLY A 260 -32.98 17.15 -36.79
C GLY A 260 -31.68 17.61 -36.14
N ALA A 261 -31.55 18.89 -35.78
CA ALA A 261 -30.34 19.41 -35.14
C ALA A 261 -30.04 18.74 -33.79
N LEU A 262 -28.74 18.60 -33.50
CA LEU A 262 -28.25 18.09 -32.23
C LEU A 262 -28.37 19.14 -31.13
N ASP A 263 -28.53 18.71 -29.87
CA ASP A 263 -28.64 19.63 -28.72
C ASP A 263 -27.39 20.52 -28.57
N ARG A 264 -26.25 20.11 -29.14
CA ARG A 264 -25.01 20.91 -29.20
C ARG A 264 -25.08 22.07 -30.20
N GLU A 265 -25.72 21.86 -31.34
CA GLU A 265 -25.85 22.87 -32.40
C GLU A 265 -26.84 23.95 -31.97
N ILE A 266 -27.95 23.53 -31.36
CA ILE A 266 -28.93 24.44 -30.76
C ILE A 266 -28.31 25.23 -29.60
N ALA A 267 -27.45 24.59 -28.80
CA ALA A 267 -26.73 25.25 -27.72
C ALA A 267 -25.79 26.34 -28.23
N TRP A 268 -25.09 26.08 -29.32
CA TRP A 268 -24.23 27.06 -29.99
C TRP A 268 -25.04 28.25 -30.50
N GLU A 269 -26.12 27.99 -31.23
CA GLU A 269 -26.99 29.02 -31.80
C GLU A 269 -27.62 29.94 -30.74
N LEU A 270 -28.11 29.36 -29.64
CA LEU A 270 -28.78 30.10 -28.57
C LEU A 270 -27.82 30.66 -27.50
N GLY A 271 -26.51 30.44 -27.64
CA GLY A 271 -25.54 30.86 -26.62
C GLY A 271 -25.77 30.22 -25.24
N ARG A 272 -26.38 29.03 -25.19
CA ARG A 272 -26.74 28.30 -23.96
C ARG A 272 -25.91 27.04 -23.81
N SER A 273 -25.87 26.46 -22.60
CA SER A 273 -25.20 25.16 -22.43
C SER A 273 -26.02 24.01 -23.00
N THR A 274 -25.35 22.97 -23.51
CA THR A 274 -26.00 21.75 -24.02
C THR A 274 -26.97 21.12 -23.00
N GLY A 275 -26.61 21.15 -21.72
CA GLY A 275 -27.47 20.69 -20.63
C GLY A 275 -28.73 21.55 -20.46
N ASN A 276 -28.65 22.87 -20.67
CA ASN A 276 -29.81 23.77 -20.61
C ASN A 276 -30.78 23.47 -21.76
N ILE A 277 -30.27 23.26 -22.98
CA ILE A 277 -31.07 22.84 -24.15
C ILE A 277 -31.72 21.47 -23.88
N SER A 278 -30.95 20.49 -23.41
CA SER A 278 -31.45 19.14 -23.12
C SER A 278 -32.57 19.17 -22.07
N TRP A 279 -32.41 19.98 -21.02
CA TRP A 279 -33.43 20.18 -20.00
C TRP A 279 -34.69 20.83 -20.59
N LYS A 280 -34.54 21.91 -21.36
CA LYS A 280 -35.68 22.62 -21.96
C LYS A 280 -36.43 21.77 -22.98
N ARG A 281 -35.71 21.01 -23.79
CA ARG A 281 -36.28 20.04 -24.75
C ARG A 281 -37.14 19.00 -24.04
N LYS A 282 -36.65 18.40 -22.93
CA LYS A 282 -37.44 17.46 -22.12
C LYS A 282 -38.68 18.11 -21.53
N GLU A 283 -38.57 19.36 -21.07
CA GLU A 283 -39.70 20.14 -20.58
C GLU A 283 -40.77 20.35 -21.67
N LEU A 284 -40.36 20.74 -22.89
CA LEU A 284 -41.26 20.97 -24.02
C LEU A 284 -41.97 19.69 -24.49
N ILE A 285 -41.26 18.55 -24.49
CA ILE A 285 -41.86 17.24 -24.77
C ILE A 285 -42.93 16.92 -23.72
N LYS A 286 -42.63 17.13 -22.44
CA LYS A 286 -43.61 16.91 -21.35
C LYS A 286 -44.84 17.81 -21.46
N GLN A 287 -44.65 19.04 -21.96
CA GLN A 287 -45.75 19.98 -22.22
C GLN A 287 -46.53 19.70 -23.52
N GLY A 288 -46.13 18.69 -24.30
CA GLY A 288 -46.75 18.38 -25.60
C GLY A 288 -46.45 19.40 -26.71
N LYS A 289 -45.52 20.34 -26.47
CA LYS A 289 -45.14 21.41 -27.42
C LYS A 289 -44.06 20.99 -28.42
N LEU A 290 -43.45 19.83 -28.21
CA LEU A 290 -42.43 19.28 -29.09
C LEU A 290 -42.66 17.78 -29.22
N ASN A 291 -43.09 17.34 -30.41
CA ASN A 291 -43.28 15.92 -30.72
C ASN A 291 -41.99 15.35 -31.31
N TRP A 292 -41.02 15.04 -30.45
CA TRP A 292 -39.72 14.51 -30.85
C TRP A 292 -39.38 13.24 -30.09
N GLN A 293 -39.15 12.15 -30.81
CA GLN A 293 -38.73 10.86 -30.25
C GLN A 293 -37.22 10.70 -30.44
N TYR A 294 -36.55 10.10 -29.44
CA TYR A 294 -35.15 9.69 -29.62
C TYR A 294 -35.08 8.72 -30.78
N ARG A 295 -34.28 9.02 -31.81
CA ARG A 295 -33.82 7.98 -32.73
C ARG A 295 -33.07 6.96 -31.88
N ARG A 296 -33.73 5.86 -31.52
CA ARG A 296 -33.04 4.65 -31.10
C ARG A 296 -32.45 4.11 -32.38
N GLU A 297 -31.15 4.27 -32.55
CA GLU A 297 -30.42 3.47 -33.54
C GLU A 297 -30.74 2.00 -33.23
N ALA A 298 -31.29 1.32 -34.23
CA ALA A 298 -31.43 -0.14 -34.26
C ALA A 298 -30.07 -0.75 -34.59
#